data_AF-A0A2T4X352-F1
#
_entry.id   AF-A0A2T4X352-F1
#
_cell.length_a   1.000
_cell.length_b   1.000
_cell.length_c   1.000
_cell.angle_alpha   90.00
_cell.angle_beta   90.00
_cell.angle_gamma   90.00
#
_symmetry.space_group_name_H-M   'P 1'
#
loop_
_entity.id
_entity.type
_entity.pdbx_description
1 polymer ?
#
loop_
_entity_poly.entity_id
_entity_poly.type
_entity_poly.pdbx_seq_one_letter_code
_entity_poly.pdbx_strand_id
1 'polypeptide(L)'
;MKNIIYLLAFTIMVLSCSDDDKKADEPCFLYSVFVSDSCDCDDLDFDCGELFFISEDEYIRIYTLLENSSETCIFIESEQTVPPEEFEGYLIDINKGDCPFQ
;
A
#
# COMPACT_ATOMS: atom_id res chain seq x y z
N MET A 1 -32.92 -9.79 45.83
CA MET A 1 -31.92 -8.71 45.62
C MET A 1 -30.75 -9.24 44.80
N LYS A 2 -30.97 -9.39 43.49
CA LYS A 2 -30.00 -9.76 42.46
C LYS A 2 -30.58 -9.15 41.18
N ASN A 3 -29.72 -8.63 40.29
CA ASN A 3 -30.03 -8.10 38.95
C ASN A 3 -30.10 -6.56 38.80
N ILE A 4 -29.15 -5.81 39.38
CA ILE A 4 -28.93 -4.39 38.99
C ILE A 4 -27.54 -4.18 38.33
N ILE A 5 -26.71 -5.22 38.25
CA ILE A 5 -25.31 -5.10 37.79
C ILE A 5 -25.16 -5.06 36.26
N TYR A 6 -26.16 -5.48 35.48
CA TYR A 6 -26.04 -5.60 34.02
C TYR A 6 -26.27 -4.31 33.23
N LEU A 7 -26.71 -3.21 33.87
CA LEU A 7 -27.01 -1.96 33.18
C LEU A 7 -25.82 -0.99 33.08
N LEU A 8 -24.71 -1.28 33.75
CA LEU A 8 -23.48 -0.47 33.73
C LEU A 8 -22.47 -0.87 32.64
N ALA A 9 -22.64 -2.02 32.01
CA ALA A 9 -21.73 -2.48 30.95
C ALA A 9 -22.07 -1.90 29.56
N PHE A 10 -23.28 -1.37 29.37
CA PHE A 10 -23.72 -0.84 28.06
C PHE A 10 -23.41 0.66 27.88
N THR A 11 -23.22 1.42 28.98
CA THR A 11 -22.95 2.86 28.91
C THR A 11 -21.49 3.24 28.73
N ILE A 12 -20.55 2.29 28.86
CA ILE A 12 -19.12 2.55 28.62
C ILE A 12 -18.77 2.48 27.13
N MET A 13 -19.60 1.82 26.31
CA MET A 13 -19.32 1.65 24.88
C MET A 13 -19.71 2.86 24.00
N VAL A 14 -20.42 3.85 24.56
CA VAL A 14 -20.98 4.99 23.80
C VAL A 14 -20.25 6.32 24.09
N LEU A 15 -19.20 6.32 24.92
CA LEU A 15 -18.46 7.53 25.31
C LEU A 15 -16.99 7.57 24.86
N SER A 16 -16.54 6.62 24.03
CA SER A 16 -15.17 6.66 23.47
C SER A 16 -15.08 7.22 22.04
N CYS A 17 -16.15 7.86 21.55
CA CYS A 17 -16.10 8.76 20.38
C CYS A 17 -16.49 10.18 20.80
N SER A 18 -15.92 10.65 21.91
CA SER A 18 -15.77 12.07 22.18
C SER A 18 -14.28 12.33 22.12
N ASP A 19 -13.80 12.82 20.99
CA ASP A 19 -13.25 14.16 20.94
C ASP A 19 -12.83 14.48 19.51
N ASP A 20 -13.26 15.67 19.08
CA ASP A 20 -12.73 16.47 17.96
C ASP A 20 -11.24 16.75 18.16
N ASP A 21 -10.41 15.71 18.14
CA ASP A 21 -8.99 15.88 17.96
C ASP A 21 -8.72 15.83 16.47
N LYS A 22 -8.42 17.02 15.95
CA LYS A 22 -7.63 17.26 14.74
C LYS A 22 -6.52 16.22 14.67
N LYS A 23 -6.81 15.07 14.06
CA LYS A 23 -5.75 14.26 13.47
C LYS A 23 -5.13 15.22 12.48
N ALA A 24 -3.92 15.71 12.79
CA ALA A 24 -3.10 16.29 11.74
C ALA A 24 -3.18 15.30 10.60
N ASP A 25 -3.68 15.72 9.44
CA ASP A 25 -3.97 14.81 8.32
C ASP A 25 -2.78 13.86 8.18
N GLU A 26 -2.98 12.58 8.54
CA GLU A 26 -1.90 11.61 8.48
C GLU A 26 -1.41 11.63 7.02
N PRO A 27 -0.10 11.71 6.79
CA PRO A 27 0.41 11.85 5.43
C PRO A 27 -0.08 10.66 4.60
N CYS A 28 -0.89 10.95 3.59
CA CYS A 28 -1.45 9.95 2.70
C CYS A 28 -0.46 9.73 1.56
N PHE A 29 0.04 8.51 1.45
CA PHE A 29 0.90 8.08 0.36
C PHE A 29 0.19 7.07 -0.52
N LEU A 30 0.51 7.11 -1.80
CA LEU A 30 0.11 6.13 -2.79
C LEU A 30 1.37 5.50 -3.39
N TYR A 31 1.35 4.18 -3.49
CA TYR A 31 2.49 3.38 -3.93
C TYR A 31 2.13 2.66 -5.23
N SER A 32 3.07 2.60 -6.15
CA SER A 32 2.87 1.89 -7.41
C SER A 32 4.17 1.30 -7.95
N VAL A 33 4.02 0.30 -8.81
CA VAL A 33 5.10 -0.29 -9.62
C VAL A 33 4.72 -0.22 -11.08
N PHE A 34 5.73 -0.05 -11.94
CA PHE A 34 5.62 -0.18 -13.37
C PHE A 34 6.42 -1.42 -13.78
N VAL A 35 5.74 -2.39 -14.40
CA VAL A 35 6.33 -3.69 -14.75
C VAL A 35 6.16 -3.99 -16.24
N SER A 36 7.07 -4.78 -16.81
CA SER A 36 7.00 -5.24 -18.20
C SER A 36 7.37 -6.71 -18.33
N ASP A 37 6.90 -7.34 -19.40
CA ASP A 37 7.32 -8.68 -19.79
C ASP A 37 8.78 -8.74 -20.27
N SER A 38 9.46 -7.60 -20.46
CA SER A 38 10.83 -7.53 -20.98
C SER A 38 11.74 -6.57 -20.21
N CYS A 39 13.02 -6.94 -20.09
CA CYS A 39 14.10 -6.08 -19.60
C CYS A 39 14.49 -4.96 -20.57
N ASP A 40 14.07 -5.04 -21.84
CA ASP A 40 14.36 -4.04 -22.86
C ASP A 40 13.36 -2.86 -22.81
N CYS A 41 12.45 -2.85 -21.84
CA CYS A 41 11.51 -1.77 -21.62
C CYS A 41 12.17 -0.67 -20.79
N ASP A 42 12.48 0.44 -21.46
CA ASP A 42 13.05 1.63 -20.83
C ASP A 42 11.95 2.49 -20.19
N ASP A 43 12.28 3.20 -19.11
CA ASP A 43 11.41 4.08 -18.33
C ASP A 43 10.75 5.24 -19.11
N LEU A 44 11.21 5.49 -20.34
CA LEU A 44 10.67 6.52 -21.24
C LEU A 44 9.58 6.02 -22.18
N ASP A 45 9.40 4.69 -22.30
CA ASP A 45 8.41 4.08 -23.18
C ASP A 45 7.22 3.56 -22.37
N PHE A 46 6.24 4.43 -22.16
CA PHE A 46 5.02 4.09 -21.41
C PHE A 46 4.17 2.99 -22.08
N ASP A 47 4.42 2.65 -23.35
CA ASP A 47 3.66 1.63 -24.06
C ASP A 47 4.20 0.20 -23.81
N CYS A 48 5.37 0.05 -23.16
CA CYS A 48 6.00 -1.26 -22.96
C CYS A 48 5.78 -1.90 -21.57
N GLY A 49 5.06 -1.23 -20.67
CA GLY A 49 4.77 -1.73 -19.33
C GLY A 49 3.37 -1.41 -18.83
N GLU A 50 3.03 -1.95 -17.67
CA GLU A 50 1.75 -1.77 -16.99
C GLU A 50 1.96 -1.23 -15.58
N LEU A 51 1.08 -0.30 -15.16
CA LEU A 51 1.13 0.37 -13.86
C LEU A 51 0.19 -0.32 -12.88
N PHE A 52 0.72 -0.77 -11.75
CA PHE A 52 -0.05 -1.37 -10.66
C PHE A 52 0.08 -0.55 -9.39
N PHE A 53 -1.05 -0.27 -8.74
CA PHE A 53 -1.05 0.27 -7.38
C PHE A 53 -0.79 -0.85 -6.38
N ILE A 54 -0.03 -0.56 -5.33
CA ILE A 54 0.35 -1.57 -4.33
C ILE A 54 0.19 -1.03 -2.92
N SER A 55 0.15 -1.93 -1.94
CA SER A 55 0.20 -1.57 -0.53
C SER A 55 1.60 -1.06 -0.12
N GLU A 56 1.67 -0.38 1.03
CA GLU A 56 2.95 0.05 1.61
C GLU A 56 3.86 -1.14 1.93
N ASP A 57 3.30 -2.23 2.46
CA ASP A 57 4.06 -3.45 2.79
C ASP A 57 4.71 -4.04 1.53
N GLU A 58 3.97 -4.07 0.43
CA GLU A 58 4.47 -4.56 -0.85
C GLU A 58 5.53 -3.63 -1.45
N TYR A 59 5.34 -2.31 -1.33
CA TYR A 59 6.36 -1.33 -1.72
C TYR A 59 7.67 -1.57 -0.97
N ILE A 60 7.61 -1.74 0.35
CA ILE A 60 8.79 -1.99 1.18
C ILE A 60 9.47 -3.30 0.76
N ARG A 61 8.71 -4.36 0.48
CA ARG A 61 9.24 -5.65 0.01
C ARG A 61 10.01 -5.48 -1.29
N ILE A 62 9.38 -4.89 -2.31
CA ILE A 62 9.97 -4.73 -3.65
C ILE A 62 11.16 -3.76 -3.61
N TYR A 63 11.06 -2.65 -2.88
CA TYR A 63 12.17 -1.70 -2.73
C TYR A 63 13.39 -2.35 -2.05
N THR A 64 13.14 -3.21 -1.06
CA THR A 64 14.22 -3.98 -0.40
C THR A 64 14.88 -4.98 -1.36
N LEU A 65 14.11 -5.61 -2.27
CA LEU A 65 14.67 -6.48 -3.31
C LEU A 65 15.56 -5.67 -4.27
N LEU A 66 15.11 -4.49 -4.67
CA LEU A 66 15.86 -3.57 -5.54
C LEU A 66 17.19 -3.14 -4.90
N GLU A 67 17.17 -2.63 -3.66
CA GLU A 67 18.36 -2.15 -2.95
C GLU A 67 19.41 -3.25 -2.69
N ASN A 68 18.97 -4.51 -2.59
CA ASN A 68 19.86 -5.65 -2.37
C ASN A 68 20.33 -6.33 -3.68
N SER A 69 19.78 -5.93 -4.82
CA SER A 69 20.13 -6.50 -6.11
C SER A 69 21.33 -5.79 -6.72
N SER A 70 22.19 -6.56 -7.39
CA SER A 70 23.21 -6.02 -8.29
C SER A 70 22.77 -6.06 -9.76
N GLU A 71 21.58 -6.59 -10.03
CA GLU A 71 21.02 -6.75 -11.36
C GLU A 71 20.27 -5.48 -11.78
N THR A 72 20.39 -5.10 -13.05
CA THR A 72 19.67 -3.96 -13.63
C THR A 72 18.24 -4.29 -14.01
N CYS A 73 17.88 -5.58 -14.04
CA CYS A 73 16.55 -6.05 -14.42
C CYS A 73 16.08 -7.10 -13.41
N ILE A 74 15.04 -6.79 -12.64
CA ILE A 74 14.59 -7.62 -11.52
C ILE A 74 13.19 -8.13 -11.83
N PHE A 75 13.01 -9.45 -11.85
CA PHE A 75 11.67 -10.04 -11.96
C PHE A 75 10.97 -10.00 -10.61
N ILE A 76 9.73 -9.52 -10.59
CA ILE A 76 8.87 -9.44 -9.41
C ILE A 76 7.49 -10.03 -9.70
N GLU A 77 6.91 -10.64 -8.68
CA GLU A 77 5.53 -11.13 -8.67
C GLU A 77 4.82 -10.52 -7.45
N SER A 78 3.52 -10.24 -7.60
CA SER A 78 2.68 -9.73 -6.52
C SER A 78 2.52 -10.79 -5.43
N GLU A 79 2.83 -10.43 -4.18
CA GLU A 79 2.57 -11.30 -3.01
C GLU A 79 1.29 -10.90 -2.26
N GLN A 80 0.53 -9.94 -2.80
CA GLN A 80 -0.65 -9.40 -2.16
C GLN A 80 -1.84 -10.37 -2.30
N THR A 81 -2.56 -10.60 -1.20
CA THR A 81 -3.71 -11.54 -1.15
C THR A 81 -5.07 -10.83 -1.27
N VAL A 82 -5.05 -9.50 -1.36
CA VAL A 82 -6.21 -8.62 -1.45
C VAL A 82 -5.91 -7.62 -2.55
N PRO A 83 -6.89 -7.25 -3.41
CA PRO A 83 -6.69 -6.20 -4.41
C PRO A 83 -6.03 -4.97 -3.77
N PRO A 84 -5.02 -4.38 -4.45
CA PRO A 84 -5.01 -4.17 -5.90
C PRO A 84 -4.33 -5.30 -6.70
N GLU A 85 -4.73 -5.38 -7.97
CA GLU A 85 -4.36 -6.30 -9.06
C GLU A 85 -3.12 -7.22 -8.88
N GLU A 86 -3.29 -8.49 -9.28
CA GLU A 86 -2.17 -9.43 -9.45
C GLU A 86 -1.28 -8.98 -10.62
N PHE A 87 0.04 -9.03 -10.44
CA PHE A 87 1.01 -8.73 -11.50
C PHE A 87 2.23 -9.65 -11.38
N GLU A 88 2.87 -9.90 -12.51
CA GLU A 88 4.19 -10.53 -12.61
C GLU A 88 4.96 -9.89 -13.78
N GLY A 89 6.26 -9.68 -13.63
CA GLY A 89 7.07 -9.06 -14.69
C GLY A 89 8.39 -8.49 -14.19
N TYR A 90 9.15 -7.91 -15.09
CA TYR A 90 10.37 -7.17 -14.77
C TYR A 90 10.03 -5.77 -14.27
N LEU A 91 10.60 -5.41 -13.12
CA LEU A 91 10.47 -4.09 -12.51
C LEU A 91 11.20 -3.05 -13.35
N ILE A 92 10.46 -2.07 -13.87
CA ILE A 92 10.99 -0.89 -14.55
C ILE A 92 11.16 0.24 -13.55
N ASP A 93 10.09 0.52 -12.77
CA ASP A 93 10.07 1.62 -11.83
C ASP A 93 9.18 1.33 -10.61
N ILE A 94 9.52 1.93 -9.47
CA ILE A 94 8.76 1.85 -8.23
C ILE A 94 8.60 3.25 -7.63
N ASN A 95 7.35 3.66 -7.44
CA ASN A 95 6.99 5.02 -7.08
C ASN A 95 6.30 5.11 -5.72
N LYS A 96 6.64 6.18 -5.00
CA LYS A 96 5.94 6.67 -3.80
C LYS A 96 5.52 8.11 -4.07
N GLY A 97 4.21 8.35 -4.13
CA GLY A 97 3.64 9.68 -4.35
C GLY A 97 2.72 10.10 -3.22
N ASP A 98 2.46 11.40 -3.10
CA ASP A 98 1.42 11.92 -2.23
C ASP A 98 0.04 11.64 -2.82
N CYS A 99 -0.96 11.39 -1.98
CA CYS A 99 -2.33 11.24 -2.46
C CYS A 99 -2.84 12.55 -3.08
N PRO A 100 -3.51 12.51 -4.25
CA PRO A 100 -3.92 13.71 -4.98
C PRO A 100 -5.03 14.54 -4.30
N PHE A 101 -5.66 14.01 -3.24
CA PHE A 101 -6.72 14.69 -2.50
C PHE A 101 -6.49 14.54 -1.00
N GLN A 102 -6.02 15.61 -0.35
CA GLN A 102 -6.09 15.82 1.10
C GLN A 102 -7.14 16.91 1.38
#